data_AF-A0A933ZSW5-F1
#
_entry.id   AF-A0A933ZSW5-F1
#
_cell.length_a   1.000
_cell.length_b   1.000
_cell.length_c   1.000
_cell.angle_alpha   90.00
_cell.angle_beta   90.00
_cell.angle_gamma   90.00
#
_symmetry.space_group_name_H-M   'P 1'
#
loop_
_entity.id
_entity.type
_entity.pdbx_description
1 polymer ?
#
loop_
_entity_poly.entity_id
_entity_poly.type
_entity_poly.pdbx_seq_one_letter_code
_entity_poly.pdbx_strand_id
1 'polypeptide(L)' 'EGWHDDYEGPFQVPPGHLFMMGDNRDNSEDGRKGRKGGWFVPFGHVKGRALVIWLSLGKPGIGLGDDTGIRVDRFFDPVR' A
#
# COMPACT_ATOMS: atom_id res chain seq x y z
N GLU A 1 -18.68 19.61 5.49
CA GLU A 1 -18.29 18.76 4.35
C GLU A 1 -17.22 17.80 4.82
N GLY A 2 -17.58 16.54 5.04
CA GLY A 2 -16.71 15.54 5.67
C GLY A 2 -16.75 14.25 4.88
N TRP A 3 -15.63 13.95 4.21
CA TRP A 3 -15.37 12.67 3.52
C TRP A 3 -13.93 12.19 3.70
N HIS A 4 -13.23 12.68 4.71
CA HIS A 4 -11.94 12.15 5.12
C HIS A 4 -12.03 11.72 6.58
N ASP A 5 -12.44 10.47 6.81
CA ASP A 5 -12.40 9.80 8.12
C ASP A 5 -10.95 9.45 8.54
N ASP A 6 -9.96 10.17 8.01
CA ASP A 6 -8.56 9.99 8.38
C ASP A 6 -8.26 10.82 9.62
N TYR A 7 -7.64 10.20 10.62
CA TYR A 7 -7.10 10.92 11.76
C TYR A 7 -5.61 11.21 11.54
N GLU A 8 -5.19 12.44 11.82
CA GLU A 8 -3.77 12.85 11.69
C GLU A 8 -2.90 12.33 12.86
N GLY A 9 -3.52 11.73 13.88
CA GLY A 9 -2.85 11.26 15.09
C GLY A 9 -2.79 12.33 16.19
N PRO A 10 -1.89 12.15 17.19
CA PRO A 10 -0.90 11.08 17.32
C PRO A 10 -1.53 9.70 17.60
N PHE A 11 -0.89 8.64 17.10
CA PHE A 11 -1.30 7.24 17.36
C PHE A 11 -0.29 6.54 18.27
N GLN A 12 -0.77 5.98 19.38
CA GLN A 12 0.04 5.14 20.25
C GLN A 12 -0.08 3.67 19.80
N VAL A 13 0.95 3.16 19.13
CA VAL A 13 0.95 1.78 18.64
C VAL A 13 1.12 0.80 19.81
N PRO A 14 0.24 -0.20 19.99
CA PRO A 14 0.39 -1.20 21.03
C PRO A 14 1.65 -2.06 20.83
N PRO A 15 2.23 -2.62 21.90
CA PRO A 15 3.33 -3.58 21.79
C PRO A 15 2.98 -4.74 20.85
N GLY A 16 3.96 -5.17 20.04
CA GLY A 16 3.77 -6.27 19.09
C GLY A 16 2.88 -5.95 17.89
N HIS A 17 2.53 -4.69 17.66
CA HIS A 17 1.75 -4.25 16.51
C HIS A 17 2.52 -3.24 15.65
N LEU A 18 2.05 -3.05 14.42
CA LEU A 18 2.57 -2.10 13.46
C LEU A 18 1.49 -1.11 13.06
N PHE A 19 1.88 0.15 12.93
CA PHE A 19 1.10 1.16 12.22
C PHE A 19 1.58 1.20 10.77
N MET A 20 0.67 0.96 9.83
CA MET A 20 0.98 0.90 8.40
C MET A 20 0.23 2.02 7.67
N MET A 21 0.89 2.61 6.67
CA MET A 21 0.30 3.59 5.76
C MET A 21 0.63 3.21 4.33
N GLY A 22 -0.32 3.42 3.41
CA GLY A 22 -0.06 3.29 1.98
C GLY A 22 0.64 4.53 1.42
N ASP A 23 1.38 4.38 0.32
CA ASP A 23 2.02 5.52 -0.34
C ASP A 23 1.00 6.43 -1.04
N ASN A 24 -0.09 5.87 -1.54
CA ASN A 24 -1.20 6.63 -2.11
C ASN A 24 -2.11 7.16 -0.99
N ARG A 25 -1.64 8.19 -0.29
CA ARG A 25 -2.16 8.63 1.02
C ARG A 25 -3.66 8.95 1.02
N ASP A 26 -4.15 9.64 0.01
CA ASP A 26 -5.57 10.04 -0.05
C ASP A 26 -6.49 8.89 -0.47
N ASN A 27 -5.91 7.79 -0.97
CA ASN A 27 -6.62 6.64 -1.50
C ASN A 27 -6.09 5.33 -0.90
N SER A 28 -5.86 5.33 0.42
CA SER A 28 -5.43 4.16 1.17
C SER A 28 -6.32 3.94 2.38
N GLU A 29 -6.86 2.73 2.49
CA GLU A 29 -7.51 2.26 3.71
C GLU A 29 -6.48 1.68 4.66
N ASP A 30 -5.83 2.57 5.42
CA ASP A 30 -4.70 2.21 6.27
C ASP A 30 -4.92 2.58 7.74
N GLY A 31 -3.86 2.56 8.54
CA GLY A 31 -3.94 2.77 9.99
C GLY A 31 -4.66 4.05 10.41
N ARG A 32 -4.75 5.06 9.53
CA ARG A 32 -5.43 6.35 9.78
C ARG A 32 -6.96 6.25 9.75
N LYS A 33 -7.52 5.24 9.08
CA LYS A 33 -8.98 5.00 8.97
C LYS A 33 -9.58 4.40 10.23
N GLY A 34 -8.75 3.92 11.16
CA GLY A 34 -9.25 3.60 12.48
C GLY A 34 -9.88 4.82 13.10
N ARG A 35 -10.87 4.65 14.01
CA ARG A 35 -11.38 5.76 14.85
C ARG A 35 -10.21 6.48 15.55
N LYS A 36 -10.47 7.45 16.44
CA LYS A 36 -9.42 8.19 17.19
C LYS A 36 -8.23 7.38 17.77
N GLY A 37 -8.32 6.04 17.91
CA GLY A 37 -7.22 5.16 18.30
C GLY A 37 -6.40 4.49 17.18
N GLY A 38 -6.72 4.66 15.89
CA GLY A 38 -6.04 4.02 14.76
C GLY A 38 -6.36 2.54 14.56
N TRP A 39 -5.95 1.98 13.42
CA TRP A 39 -5.94 0.53 13.14
C TRP A 39 -4.49 0.03 13.09
N PHE A 40 -4.23 -1.12 13.71
CA PHE A 40 -2.88 -1.68 13.82
C PHE A 40 -2.85 -3.14 13.40
N VAL A 41 -1.73 -3.55 12.81
CA VAL A 41 -1.50 -4.93 12.35
C VAL A 41 -0.66 -5.67 13.40
N PRO A 42 -1.13 -6.78 13.98
CA PRO A 42 -0.28 -7.63 14.81
C PRO A 42 0.95 -8.09 14.02
N PHE A 43 2.14 -7.99 14.61
CA PHE A 43 3.39 -8.32 13.91
C PHE A 43 3.40 -9.74 13.34
N GLY A 44 2.76 -10.71 14.01
CA GLY A 44 2.62 -12.09 13.54
C GLY A 44 1.79 -12.26 12.26
N HIS A 45 1.05 -11.24 11.83
CA HIS A 45 0.32 -11.25 10.56
C HIS A 45 1.20 -10.82 9.37
N VAL A 46 2.39 -10.26 9.62
CA VAL A 46 3.33 -9.89 8.56
C VAL A 46 3.98 -11.15 7.98
N LYS A 47 3.79 -11.37 6.68
CA LYS A 47 4.37 -12.53 5.97
C LYS A 47 5.79 -12.28 5.47
N GLY A 48 6.13 -11.04 5.15
CA GLY A 48 7.45 -10.67 4.63
C GLY A 48 7.45 -9.28 4.01
N ARG A 49 8.59 -8.94 3.41
CA ARG A 49 8.81 -7.66 2.71
C ARG A 49 8.71 -7.88 1.20
N ALA A 50 7.97 -7.03 0.50
CA ALA A 50 7.98 -7.00 -0.96
C ALA A 50 9.37 -6.59 -1.45
N LEU A 51 9.93 -7.32 -2.42
CA LEU A 51 11.33 -7.15 -2.84
C LEU A 51 11.43 -6.45 -4.19
N VAL A 52 10.79 -7.01 -5.22
CA VAL A 52 10.89 -6.57 -6.60
C VAL A 52 9.57 -6.74 -7.35
N ILE A 53 9.39 -5.95 -8.41
CA ILE A 53 8.29 -6.12 -9.36
C ILE A 53 8.70 -7.15 -10.42
N TRP A 54 8.20 -8.38 -10.34
CA TRP A 54 8.53 -9.44 -11.30
C TRP A 54 7.61 -9.46 -12.52
N LEU A 55 6.43 -8.84 -12.45
CA LEU A 55 5.48 -8.70 -13.55
C LEU A 55 4.69 -7.40 -13.40
N SER A 56 4.51 -6.71 -14.52
CA SER A 56 3.71 -5.49 -14.57
C SER A 56 2.93 -5.41 -15.88
N LEU A 57 1.60 -5.38 -15.79
CA LEU A 57 0.69 -5.27 -16.92
C LEU A 57 0.01 -3.89 -16.90
N GLY A 58 -0.15 -3.28 -18.07
CA GLY A 58 -0.84 -1.99 -18.21
C GLY A 58 -0.48 -1.27 -19.49
N LYS A 59 -0.95 -0.02 -19.60
CA LYS A 59 -0.57 0.91 -20.66
C LYS A 59 0.35 2.01 -20.10
N PRO A 60 1.38 2.44 -20.85
CA PRO A 60 1.91 1.80 -22.07
C PRO A 60 2.56 0.43 -21.74
N GLY A 61 2.77 -0.43 -22.74
CA GLY A 61 3.45 -1.72 -22.55
C GLY A 61 3.60 -2.51 -23.85
N ILE A 62 4.45 -3.54 -23.87
CA ILE A 62 4.61 -4.44 -25.02
C ILE A 62 3.32 -5.26 -25.16
N GLY A 63 2.61 -5.08 -26.28
CA GLY A 63 1.22 -5.49 -26.45
C GLY A 63 0.95 -6.98 -26.23
N LEU A 64 -0.08 -7.26 -25.41
CA LEU A 64 -0.70 -8.57 -25.22
C LEU A 64 -2.17 -8.59 -25.74
N GLY A 65 -2.63 -7.49 -26.33
CA GLY A 65 -3.99 -7.27 -26.83
C GLY A 65 -4.33 -5.77 -26.86
N ASP A 66 -5.59 -5.44 -27.18
CA ASP A 66 -6.02 -4.06 -27.45
C ASP A 66 -5.88 -3.13 -26.22
N ASP A 67 -6.00 -3.68 -25.01
CA ASP A 67 -6.02 -2.91 -23.76
C ASP A 67 -4.96 -3.27 -22.71
N THR A 68 -3.99 -4.12 -23.03
CA THR A 68 -2.97 -4.56 -22.05
C THR A 68 -1.63 -4.82 -22.71
N GLY A 69 -0.55 -4.31 -22.10
CA GLY A 69 0.82 -4.65 -22.47
C GLY A 69 1.71 -4.91 -21.24
N ILE A 70 2.89 -5.48 -21.48
CA ILE A 70 3.92 -5.71 -20.45
C ILE A 70 4.76 -4.45 -20.27
N ARG A 71 4.81 -3.92 -19.06
CA ARG A 71 5.63 -2.77 -18.64
C ARG A 71 7.04 -3.23 -18.28
N VAL A 72 7.90 -3.36 -19.29
CA VAL A 72 9.27 -3.89 -19.14
C VAL A 72 10.20 -2.95 -18.39
N ASP A 73 9.90 -1.65 -18.36
CA ASP A 73 10.58 -0.63 -17.58
C ASP A 73 10.49 -0.89 -16.07
N ARG A 74 9.50 -1.67 -15.63
CA ARG A 74 9.28 -1.99 -14.22
C ARG A 74 9.83 -3.35 -13.80
N PHE A 75 10.43 -4.11 -14.71
CA PHE A 75 10.95 -5.43 -14.35
C PHE A 75 12.12 -5.30 -13.39
N PHE A 76 12.00 -6.03 -12.27
CA PHE A 76 12.98 -6.10 -11.20
C PHE A 76 13.26 -4.77 -10.51
N ASP A 77 12.40 -3.77 -10.70
CA ASP A 77 12.41 -2.57 -9.88
C ASP A 77 12.29 -2.96 -8.41
N PRO A 78 13.23 -2.53 -7.55
CA PRO A 78 13.14 -2.80 -6.12
C PRO A 78 11.97 -2.01 -5.52
N VAL A 79 11.20 -2.67 -4.66
CA VAL A 79 10.17 -2.00 -3.86
C VAL A 79 10.86 -1.19 -2.75
N ARG A 80 10.57 0.11 -2.69
CA ARG A 80 11.13 1.06 -1.73
C ARG A 80 10.09 1.48 -0.72
#